data_AF-A0A7J7IZX8-F1
#
_entry.id   AF-A0A7J7IZX8-F1
#
_cell.length_a   1.000
_cell.length_b   1.000
_cell.length_c   1.000
_cell.angle_alpha   90.00
_cell.angle_beta   90.00
_cell.angle_gamma   90.00
#
_symmetry.space_group_name_H-M   'P 1'
#
loop_
_entity.id
_entity.type
_entity.pdbx_description
1 polymer ?
#
loop_
_entity_poly.entity_id
_entity_poly.type
_entity_poly.pdbx_seq_one_letter_code
_entity_poly.pdbx_strand_id
1 'polypeptide(L)'
;MYKVLHQHMLDKEALTLLVYDHSQFSQQPETYHSQIGYWIDLLHLHVPGAVVKLVGTHRDLLTPESVDSSQVQESVKRQIDEYRAYLATELSKLKEKIEKVKAKSEANVQRPSSNLTEFDPMANILQLEYQAKQMKNLLDNPLKIMPKIALVSCTEGVEGVLELISDMEMIAINKELMPTGQRYIPMSWQKLKGAIKKRPGYKLNWAQLIEALRGIIHHDISNILDFDGNKSFSSIGKLSKEQFEECRNRMLTHGEISRQLLLGLWYYLPFSTDREQLAVTYELIKDFELAYLIPQSDLPTSKTYCEPLMVVPWYVSIDSTPSDIEIYWDRAAEDGMREMEIVYTFPHTFPEGIFERMSTQLQQDADIRLDWANTIYIEPKTRRPWLDDL
;
A
#
# COMPACT_ATOMS: atom_id res chain seq x y z
N MET A 1 -1.76 -7.13 2.42
CA MET A 1 -0.54 -7.08 3.26
C MET A 1 0.75 -6.86 2.45
N TYR A 2 1.37 -7.86 1.79
CA TYR A 2 2.54 -7.62 0.90
C TYR A 2 2.25 -6.59 -0.22
N LYS A 3 0.98 -6.50 -0.64
CA LYS A 3 0.49 -5.55 -1.65
C LYS A 3 0.75 -4.06 -1.33
N VAL A 4 0.76 -3.65 -0.05
CA VAL A 4 1.09 -2.25 0.33
C VAL A 4 2.59 -2.02 0.27
N LEU A 5 3.39 -2.95 0.80
CA LEU A 5 4.85 -2.87 0.69
C LEU A 5 5.31 -2.85 -0.77
N HIS A 6 4.66 -3.63 -1.63
CA HIS A 6 4.97 -3.64 -3.06
C HIS A 6 4.76 -2.26 -3.70
N GLN A 7 3.75 -1.48 -3.32
CA GLN A 7 3.55 -0.13 -3.87
C GLN A 7 4.80 0.76 -3.66
N HIS A 8 5.46 0.64 -2.51
CA HIS A 8 6.71 1.37 -2.22
C HIS A 8 7.94 0.79 -2.96
N MET A 9 7.85 -0.43 -3.47
CA MET A 9 8.94 -1.11 -4.19
C MET A 9 8.82 -1.02 -5.70
N LEU A 10 7.67 -0.64 -6.22
CA LEU A 10 7.46 -0.52 -7.66
C LEU A 10 8.09 0.79 -8.16
N ASP A 11 8.91 0.67 -9.21
CA ASP A 11 9.59 1.81 -9.86
C ASP A 11 9.30 1.76 -11.36
N LYS A 12 9.06 2.93 -11.96
CA LYS A 12 8.83 3.09 -13.40
C LYS A 12 10.06 2.77 -14.24
N GLU A 13 11.25 2.82 -13.64
CA GLU A 13 12.52 2.49 -14.27
C GLU A 13 12.89 1.00 -14.07
N ALA A 14 12.03 0.20 -13.44
CA ALA A 14 12.23 -1.23 -13.25
C ALA A 14 11.45 -2.09 -14.26
N LEU A 15 11.93 -3.32 -14.46
CA LEU A 15 11.18 -4.37 -15.15
C LEU A 15 10.33 -5.12 -14.13
N THR A 16 9.01 -5.08 -14.29
CA THR A 16 8.07 -5.83 -13.45
C THR A 16 7.75 -7.17 -14.10
N LEU A 17 8.03 -8.26 -13.39
CA LEU A 17 7.59 -9.60 -13.76
C LEU A 17 6.24 -9.88 -13.08
N LEU A 18 5.19 -10.04 -13.87
CA LEU A 18 3.88 -10.47 -13.36
C LEU A 18 3.78 -11.98 -13.59
N VAL A 19 3.87 -12.72 -12.49
CA VAL A 19 3.92 -14.17 -12.46
C VAL A 19 2.53 -14.70 -12.12
N TYR A 20 2.02 -15.64 -12.91
CA TYR A 20 0.70 -16.26 -12.70
C TYR A 20 0.73 -17.76 -12.99
N ASP A 21 -0.25 -18.50 -12.47
CA ASP A 21 -0.37 -19.93 -12.70
C ASP A 21 -1.09 -20.19 -14.04
N HIS A 22 -0.33 -20.60 -15.05
CA HIS A 22 -0.90 -20.86 -16.36
C HIS A 22 -1.79 -22.11 -16.37
N SER A 23 -1.50 -23.11 -15.53
CA SER A 23 -2.25 -24.37 -15.49
C SER A 23 -3.67 -24.20 -14.94
N GLN A 24 -3.86 -23.21 -14.08
CA GLN A 24 -5.15 -22.86 -13.49
C GLN A 24 -5.85 -21.71 -14.21
N PHE A 25 -5.27 -21.23 -15.32
CA PHE A 25 -5.85 -20.12 -16.05
C PHE A 25 -7.16 -20.53 -16.72
N SER A 26 -8.18 -19.69 -16.54
CA SER A 26 -9.47 -19.80 -17.20
C SER A 26 -9.92 -18.42 -17.65
N GLN A 27 -10.65 -18.35 -18.76
CA GLN A 27 -11.24 -17.10 -19.25
C GLN A 27 -12.36 -16.55 -18.36
N GLN A 28 -12.71 -17.25 -17.29
CA GLN A 28 -13.67 -16.74 -16.32
C GLN A 28 -13.16 -15.43 -15.70
N PRO A 29 -14.01 -14.38 -15.63
CA PRO A 29 -13.60 -13.06 -15.14
C PRO A 29 -12.93 -13.08 -13.76
N GLU A 30 -13.41 -13.92 -12.84
CA GLU A 30 -12.88 -14.02 -11.48
C GLU A 30 -11.45 -14.59 -11.46
N THR A 31 -11.19 -15.66 -12.21
CA THR A 31 -9.86 -16.27 -12.33
C THR A 31 -8.88 -15.32 -13.00
N TYR A 32 -9.29 -14.66 -14.09
CA TYR A 32 -8.47 -13.66 -14.75
C TYR A 32 -8.13 -12.49 -13.81
N HIS A 33 -9.14 -11.93 -13.13
CA HIS A 33 -8.95 -10.77 -12.28
C HIS A 33 -8.06 -11.08 -11.07
N SER A 34 -8.26 -12.24 -10.43
CA SER A 34 -7.46 -12.65 -9.26
C SER A 34 -5.98 -12.90 -9.60
N GLN A 35 -5.69 -13.49 -10.77
CA GLN A 35 -4.31 -13.83 -11.16
C GLN A 35 -3.58 -12.70 -11.88
N ILE A 36 -4.25 -11.95 -12.74
CA ILE A 36 -3.62 -10.97 -13.65
C ILE A 36 -4.28 -9.60 -13.53
N GLY A 37 -5.60 -9.53 -13.71
CA GLY A 37 -6.32 -8.27 -13.90
C GLY A 37 -6.11 -7.27 -12.77
N TYR A 38 -6.24 -7.71 -11.53
CA TYR A 38 -6.00 -6.89 -10.33
C TYR A 38 -4.60 -6.25 -10.33
N TRP A 39 -3.57 -7.01 -10.70
CA TRP A 39 -2.19 -6.52 -10.70
C TRP A 39 -1.93 -5.53 -11.82
N ILE A 40 -2.58 -5.71 -12.99
CA ILE A 40 -2.54 -4.74 -14.08
C ILE A 40 -3.19 -3.41 -13.66
N ASP A 41 -4.33 -3.46 -12.97
CA ASP A 41 -4.98 -2.24 -12.45
C ASP A 41 -4.11 -1.56 -11.39
N LEU A 42 -3.52 -2.33 -10.47
CA LEU A 42 -2.60 -1.82 -9.46
C LEU A 42 -1.40 -1.12 -10.10
N LEU A 43 -0.79 -1.73 -11.13
CA LEU A 43 0.36 -1.16 -11.82
C LEU A 43 0.01 0.12 -12.59
N HIS A 44 -1.15 0.17 -13.24
CA HIS A 44 -1.62 1.40 -13.90
C HIS A 44 -1.75 2.56 -12.91
N LEU A 45 -2.29 2.29 -11.72
CA LEU A 45 -2.54 3.32 -10.72
C LEU A 45 -1.26 3.82 -10.04
N HIS A 46 -0.32 2.92 -9.72
CA HIS A 46 0.83 3.27 -8.90
C HIS A 46 2.08 3.62 -9.72
N VAL A 47 2.28 2.96 -10.86
CA VAL A 47 3.50 3.14 -11.67
C VAL A 47 3.16 3.24 -13.16
N PRO A 48 2.56 4.37 -13.57
CA PRO A 48 2.26 4.60 -14.97
C PRO A 48 3.54 4.58 -15.81
N GLY A 49 3.48 3.92 -16.96
CA GLY A 49 4.61 3.73 -17.87
C GLY A 49 5.53 2.56 -17.54
N ALA A 50 5.23 1.77 -16.50
CA ALA A 50 6.04 0.60 -16.15
C ALA A 50 6.12 -0.43 -17.28
N VAL A 51 7.27 -1.09 -17.37
CA VAL A 51 7.50 -2.22 -18.30
C VAL A 51 7.12 -3.51 -17.60
N VAL A 52 6.20 -4.26 -18.20
CA VAL A 52 5.65 -5.48 -17.60
C VAL A 52 5.90 -6.67 -18.52
N LYS A 53 6.45 -7.76 -17.97
CA LYS A 53 6.58 -9.05 -18.64
C LYS A 53 5.71 -10.07 -17.91
N LEU A 54 4.78 -10.66 -18.63
CA LEU A 54 3.94 -11.76 -18.13
C LEU A 54 4.74 -13.06 -18.16
N VAL A 55 4.69 -13.80 -17.06
CA VAL A 55 5.33 -15.11 -16.90
C VAL A 55 4.31 -16.11 -16.37
N GLY A 56 3.93 -17.09 -17.19
CA GLY A 56 3.07 -18.19 -16.79
C GLY A 56 3.90 -19.33 -16.22
N THR A 57 3.56 -19.80 -15.01
CA THR A 57 4.22 -20.93 -14.35
C THR A 57 3.48 -22.24 -14.58
N HIS A 58 4.05 -23.34 -14.08
CA HIS A 58 3.50 -24.69 -14.17
C HIS A 58 3.31 -25.20 -15.60
N ARG A 59 4.23 -24.82 -16.50
CA ARG A 59 4.25 -25.29 -17.88
C ARG A 59 4.30 -26.82 -17.98
N ASP A 60 4.93 -27.48 -17.02
CA ASP A 60 5.03 -28.94 -16.92
C ASP A 60 3.68 -29.64 -16.74
N LEU A 61 2.66 -28.93 -16.26
CA LEU A 61 1.30 -29.46 -16.10
C LEU A 61 0.43 -29.26 -17.36
N LEU A 62 0.95 -28.60 -18.39
CA LEU A 62 0.20 -28.27 -19.61
C LEU A 62 0.29 -29.38 -20.65
N THR A 63 -0.84 -29.67 -21.29
CA THR A 63 -0.85 -30.43 -22.55
C THR A 63 -0.36 -29.53 -23.71
N PRO A 64 0.22 -30.08 -24.79
CA PRO A 64 0.72 -29.29 -25.93
C PRO A 64 -0.28 -28.30 -26.54
N GLU A 65 -1.59 -28.59 -26.44
CA GLU A 65 -2.67 -27.72 -26.90
C GLU A 65 -2.96 -26.55 -25.93
N SER A 66 -2.68 -26.73 -24.64
CA SER A 66 -2.88 -25.73 -23.58
C SER A 66 -1.68 -24.82 -23.33
N VAL A 67 -0.60 -24.97 -24.10
CA VAL A 67 0.59 -24.08 -24.05
C VAL A 67 0.32 -22.74 -24.76
N ASP A 68 -0.86 -22.56 -25.37
CA ASP A 68 -1.21 -21.30 -26.02
C ASP A 68 -1.50 -20.18 -25.01
N SER A 69 -0.76 -19.08 -25.16
CA SER A 69 -0.89 -17.88 -24.33
C SER A 69 -1.71 -16.77 -24.99
N SER A 70 -2.24 -17.00 -26.20
CA SER A 70 -2.98 -16.00 -26.98
C SER A 70 -4.22 -15.47 -26.26
N GLN A 71 -4.94 -16.35 -25.54
CA GLN A 71 -6.13 -15.96 -24.78
C GLN A 71 -5.81 -14.98 -23.63
N VAL A 72 -4.67 -15.19 -22.97
CA VAL A 72 -4.19 -14.28 -21.91
C VAL A 72 -3.80 -12.94 -22.52
N GLN A 73 -3.08 -12.96 -23.65
CA GLN A 73 -2.70 -11.74 -24.36
C GLN A 73 -3.93 -10.92 -24.79
N GLU A 74 -4.97 -11.58 -25.31
CA GLU A 74 -6.22 -10.92 -25.69
C GLU A 74 -6.94 -10.31 -24.49
N SER A 75 -7.04 -11.05 -23.38
CA SER A 75 -7.70 -10.57 -22.15
C SER A 75 -6.99 -9.35 -21.57
N VAL A 76 -5.66 -9.37 -21.54
CA VAL A 76 -4.81 -8.26 -21.08
C VAL A 76 -4.93 -7.05 -22.00
N LYS A 77 -4.91 -7.27 -23.32
CA LYS A 77 -5.09 -6.20 -24.30
C LYS A 77 -6.48 -5.55 -24.15
N ARG A 78 -7.53 -6.36 -24.02
CA ARG A 78 -8.89 -5.89 -23.79
C ARG A 78 -8.97 -5.01 -22.53
N GLN A 79 -8.43 -5.46 -21.41
CA GLN A 79 -8.42 -4.67 -20.17
C GLN A 79 -7.69 -3.32 -20.35
N ILE A 80 -6.53 -3.30 -21.02
CA ILE A 80 -5.81 -2.05 -21.30
C ILE A 80 -6.64 -1.10 -22.16
N ASP A 81 -7.25 -1.62 -23.23
CA ASP A 81 -8.02 -0.81 -24.16
C ASP A 81 -9.29 -0.25 -23.48
N GLU A 82 -9.98 -1.06 -22.68
CA GLU A 82 -11.12 -0.64 -21.85
C GLU A 82 -10.73 0.45 -20.84
N TYR A 83 -9.62 0.26 -20.13
CA TYR A 83 -9.10 1.24 -19.17
C TYR A 83 -8.78 2.58 -19.85
N ARG A 84 -8.13 2.53 -21.02
CA ARG A 84 -7.82 3.73 -21.81
C ARG A 84 -9.08 4.45 -22.29
N ALA A 85 -10.06 3.71 -22.80
CA ALA A 85 -11.33 4.28 -23.25
C ALA A 85 -12.09 4.96 -22.11
N TYR A 86 -12.10 4.33 -20.93
CA TYR A 86 -12.66 4.90 -19.71
C TYR A 86 -11.97 6.22 -19.33
N LEU A 87 -10.64 6.20 -19.19
CA LEU A 87 -9.87 7.40 -18.83
C LEU A 87 -10.06 8.55 -19.83
N ALA A 88 -10.10 8.24 -21.13
CA ALA A 88 -10.34 9.25 -22.17
C ALA A 88 -11.74 9.88 -22.05
N THR A 89 -12.75 9.07 -21.76
CA THR A 89 -14.13 9.52 -21.56
C THR A 89 -14.25 10.40 -20.32
N GLU A 90 -13.69 9.97 -19.19
CA GLU A 90 -13.73 10.74 -17.94
C GLU A 90 -12.93 12.05 -18.06
N LEU A 91 -11.77 12.03 -18.73
CA LEU A 91 -11.01 13.25 -19.00
C LEU A 91 -11.83 14.26 -19.82
N SER A 92 -12.61 13.80 -20.80
CA SER A 92 -13.51 14.66 -21.58
C SER A 92 -14.58 15.29 -20.70
N LYS A 93 -15.27 14.49 -19.88
CA LYS A 93 -16.29 14.96 -18.93
C LYS A 93 -15.73 15.99 -17.95
N LEU A 94 -14.51 15.75 -17.45
CA LEU A 94 -13.87 16.65 -16.49
C LEU A 94 -13.50 17.98 -17.13
N LYS A 95 -12.98 17.97 -18.37
CA LYS A 95 -12.71 19.19 -19.14
C LYS A 95 -13.98 20.00 -19.38
N GLU A 96 -15.08 19.35 -19.77
CA GLU A 96 -16.38 20.03 -19.91
C GLU A 96 -16.86 20.63 -18.59
N LYS A 97 -16.65 19.94 -17.46
CA LYS A 97 -17.00 20.45 -16.12
C LYS A 97 -16.17 21.68 -15.77
N ILE A 98 -14.87 21.66 -16.05
CA ILE A 98 -13.97 22.81 -15.83
C ILE A 98 -14.45 24.03 -16.63
N GLU A 99 -14.75 23.86 -17.92
CA GLU A 99 -15.25 24.95 -18.78
C GLU A 99 -16.59 25.51 -18.27
N LYS A 100 -17.51 24.64 -17.82
CA LYS A 100 -18.79 25.06 -17.23
C LYS A 100 -18.60 25.88 -15.94
N VAL A 101 -17.66 25.50 -15.08
CA VAL A 101 -17.38 26.23 -13.83
C VAL A 101 -16.70 27.57 -14.12
N LYS A 102 -15.73 27.60 -15.06
CA LYS A 102 -15.09 28.83 -15.52
C LYS A 102 -16.09 29.83 -16.07
N ALA A 103 -16.96 29.41 -16.99
CA ALA A 103 -18.00 30.25 -17.57
C ALA A 103 -18.98 30.81 -16.53
N LYS A 104 -19.35 30.01 -15.51
CA LYS A 104 -20.20 30.48 -14.40
C LYS A 104 -19.49 31.48 -13.49
N SER A 105 -18.21 31.27 -13.22
CA SER A 105 -17.42 32.21 -12.41
C SER A 105 -17.28 33.57 -13.08
N GLU A 106 -17.05 33.60 -14.39
CA GLU A 106 -16.95 34.84 -15.19
C GLU A 106 -18.29 35.59 -15.25
N ALA A 107 -19.41 34.86 -15.30
CA ALA A 107 -20.76 35.45 -15.27
C ALA A 107 -21.14 36.02 -13.89
N ASN A 108 -20.68 35.41 -12.79
CA ASN A 108 -20.93 35.89 -11.42
C ASN A 108 -20.08 37.11 -11.05
N VAL A 109 -18.88 37.30 -11.63
CA VAL A 109 -18.09 38.53 -11.46
C VAL A 109 -18.85 39.77 -11.98
N GLN A 110 -19.79 39.59 -12.90
CA GLN A 110 -20.62 40.67 -13.47
C GLN A 110 -21.89 40.97 -12.66
N ARG A 111 -22.23 40.17 -11.64
CA ARG A 111 -23.39 40.38 -10.75
C ARG A 111 -22.98 40.10 -9.29
N PRO A 112 -22.71 41.13 -8.48
CA PRO A 112 -22.34 40.90 -7.08
C PRO A 112 -23.57 40.43 -6.31
N SER A 113 -23.69 39.12 -6.05
CA SER A 113 -24.63 38.58 -5.07
C SER A 113 -23.93 38.33 -3.74
N SER A 114 -24.53 38.83 -2.67
CA SER A 114 -24.04 38.94 -1.29
C SER A 114 -24.14 37.65 -0.47
N ASN A 115 -23.88 36.48 -1.07
CA ASN A 115 -23.97 35.20 -0.36
C ASN A 115 -22.57 34.59 -0.20
N LEU A 116 -21.96 34.81 0.97
CA LEU A 116 -20.63 34.31 1.38
C LEU A 116 -20.61 32.81 1.73
N THR A 117 -21.49 32.00 1.15
CA THR A 117 -21.62 30.56 1.48
C THR A 117 -21.29 29.61 0.32
N GLU A 118 -20.96 30.11 -0.86
CA GLU A 118 -20.52 29.27 -1.97
C GLU A 118 -19.00 29.05 -1.91
N PHE A 119 -18.62 27.80 -1.67
CA PHE A 119 -17.29 27.20 -1.84
C PHE A 119 -16.46 27.92 -2.91
N ASP A 120 -15.23 28.34 -2.58
CA ASP A 120 -14.35 29.12 -3.46
C ASP A 120 -14.28 28.50 -4.87
N PRO A 121 -14.87 29.17 -5.89
CA PRO A 121 -14.89 28.66 -7.25
C PRO A 121 -13.48 28.40 -7.81
N MET A 122 -12.48 29.17 -7.36
CA MET A 122 -11.09 29.01 -7.78
C MET A 122 -10.50 27.72 -7.20
N ALA A 123 -10.72 27.44 -5.92
CA ALA A 123 -10.27 26.19 -5.29
C ALA A 123 -10.87 24.95 -5.98
N ASN A 124 -12.15 25.02 -6.36
CA ASN A 124 -12.82 23.95 -7.11
C ASN A 124 -12.21 23.76 -8.51
N ILE A 125 -11.96 24.85 -9.26
CA ILE A 125 -11.29 24.78 -10.57
C ILE A 125 -9.91 24.14 -10.45
N LEU A 126 -9.10 24.56 -9.47
CA LEU A 126 -7.76 24.02 -9.25
C LEU A 126 -7.81 22.51 -8.94
N GLN A 127 -8.77 22.06 -8.12
CA GLN A 127 -8.95 20.64 -7.82
C GLN A 127 -9.33 19.84 -9.08
N LEU A 128 -10.25 20.34 -9.89
CA LEU A 128 -10.65 19.69 -11.14
C LEU A 128 -9.49 19.68 -12.15
N GLU A 129 -8.74 20.77 -12.29
CA GLU A 129 -7.56 20.83 -13.17
C GLU A 129 -6.48 19.85 -12.74
N TYR A 130 -6.26 19.72 -11.43
CA TYR A 130 -5.36 18.72 -10.87
C TYR A 130 -5.81 17.30 -11.24
N GLN A 131 -7.09 16.97 -11.04
CA GLN A 131 -7.66 15.67 -11.43
C GLN A 131 -7.50 15.39 -12.94
N ALA A 132 -7.78 16.38 -13.81
CA ALA A 132 -7.58 16.23 -15.26
C ALA A 132 -6.12 15.97 -15.60
N LYS A 133 -5.19 16.66 -14.92
CA LYS A 133 -3.75 16.46 -15.12
C LYS A 133 -3.32 15.05 -14.72
N GLN A 134 -3.83 14.51 -13.61
CA GLN A 134 -3.55 13.14 -13.19
C GLN A 134 -4.10 12.11 -14.20
N MET A 135 -5.37 12.24 -14.61
CA MET A 135 -5.96 11.36 -15.62
C MET A 135 -5.21 11.41 -16.96
N LYS A 136 -4.81 12.61 -17.40
CA LYS A 136 -4.00 12.77 -18.59
C LYS A 136 -2.64 12.10 -18.44
N ASN A 137 -1.99 12.20 -17.28
CA ASN A 137 -0.72 11.53 -17.03
C ASN A 137 -0.81 10.01 -17.17
N LEU A 138 -1.90 9.40 -16.67
CA LEU A 138 -2.15 7.96 -16.81
C LEU A 138 -2.35 7.55 -18.28
N LEU A 139 -3.06 8.38 -19.08
CA LEU A 139 -3.24 8.15 -20.52
C LEU A 139 -1.95 8.31 -21.32
N ASP A 140 -1.14 9.32 -20.99
CA ASP A 140 0.11 9.62 -21.68
C ASP A 140 1.20 8.58 -21.38
N ASN A 141 1.09 7.87 -20.25
CA ASN A 141 2.06 6.89 -19.78
C ASN A 141 1.40 5.51 -19.54
N PRO A 142 0.93 4.83 -20.59
CA PRO A 142 0.31 3.51 -20.42
C PRO A 142 1.36 2.46 -20.05
N LEU A 143 0.92 1.36 -19.43
CA LEU A 143 1.78 0.21 -19.21
C LEU A 143 2.34 -0.35 -20.53
N LYS A 144 3.62 -0.70 -20.50
CA LYS A 144 4.35 -1.29 -21.63
C LYS A 144 4.44 -2.80 -21.42
N ILE A 145 3.40 -3.52 -21.85
CA ILE A 145 3.34 -4.98 -21.70
C ILE A 145 4.06 -5.66 -22.87
N MET A 146 4.93 -6.61 -22.54
CA MET A 146 5.63 -7.42 -23.53
C MET A 146 4.69 -8.40 -24.22
N PRO A 147 4.66 -8.44 -25.57
CA PRO A 147 3.67 -9.22 -26.31
C PRO A 147 3.86 -10.73 -26.12
N LYS A 148 5.11 -11.21 -26.08
CA LYS A 148 5.40 -12.63 -25.85
C LYS A 148 5.31 -12.94 -24.36
N ILE A 149 4.39 -13.82 -23.98
CA ILE A 149 4.32 -14.39 -22.63
C ILE A 149 5.37 -15.50 -22.51
N ALA A 150 6.16 -15.48 -21.43
CA ALA A 150 7.09 -16.56 -21.14
C ALA A 150 6.39 -17.65 -20.34
N LEU A 151 6.47 -18.90 -20.78
CA LEU A 151 5.94 -20.05 -20.05
C LEU A 151 7.08 -20.87 -19.48
N VAL A 152 7.09 -21.00 -18.15
CA VAL A 152 8.19 -21.60 -17.40
C VAL A 152 7.71 -22.71 -16.49
N SER A 153 8.60 -23.64 -16.17
CA SER A 153 8.44 -24.58 -15.07
C SER A 153 9.60 -24.46 -14.08
N CYS A 154 9.28 -24.67 -12.81
CA CYS A 154 10.25 -24.72 -11.71
C CYS A 154 10.63 -26.16 -11.32
N THR A 155 10.10 -27.18 -12.01
CA THR A 155 10.44 -28.60 -11.78
C THR A 155 11.72 -29.00 -12.53
N GLU A 156 12.15 -30.25 -12.38
CA GLU A 156 13.42 -30.74 -12.96
C GLU A 156 13.51 -30.42 -14.46
N GLY A 157 14.56 -29.71 -14.86
CA GLY A 157 14.79 -29.26 -16.24
C GLY A 157 14.58 -27.77 -16.48
N VAL A 158 13.94 -27.03 -15.55
CA VAL A 158 13.72 -25.56 -15.61
C VAL A 158 13.31 -25.06 -17.00
N GLU A 159 12.37 -25.77 -17.61
CA GLU A 159 11.94 -25.52 -18.98
C GLU A 159 11.43 -24.08 -19.14
N GLY A 160 11.81 -23.44 -20.25
CA GLY A 160 11.44 -22.06 -20.56
C GLY A 160 12.17 -20.96 -19.77
N VAL A 161 12.89 -21.30 -18.69
CA VAL A 161 13.64 -20.30 -17.88
C VAL A 161 14.79 -19.69 -18.67
N LEU A 162 15.51 -20.48 -19.49
CA LEU A 162 16.57 -19.95 -20.35
C LEU A 162 16.05 -18.96 -21.39
N GLU A 163 14.88 -19.22 -21.97
CA GLU A 163 14.22 -18.28 -22.88
C GLU A 163 13.82 -17.00 -22.16
N LEU A 164 13.30 -17.12 -20.93
CA LEU A 164 12.96 -15.96 -20.09
C LEU A 164 14.20 -15.11 -19.78
N ILE A 165 15.34 -15.72 -19.45
CA ILE A 165 16.60 -15.00 -19.20
C ILE A 165 17.01 -14.23 -20.46
N SER A 166 16.99 -14.89 -21.63
CA SER A 166 17.32 -14.23 -22.89
C SER A 166 16.38 -13.07 -23.20
N ASP A 167 15.07 -13.23 -22.96
CA ASP A 167 14.08 -12.15 -23.12
C ASP A 167 14.39 -10.97 -22.17
N MET A 168 14.75 -11.26 -20.91
CA MET A 168 15.10 -10.23 -19.92
C MET A 168 16.37 -9.46 -20.28
N GLU A 169 17.40 -10.15 -20.78
CA GLU A 169 18.64 -9.52 -21.28
C GLU A 169 18.34 -8.56 -22.45
N MET A 170 17.49 -8.99 -23.38
CA MET A 170 17.07 -8.15 -24.50
C MET A 170 16.29 -6.91 -24.03
N ILE A 171 15.40 -7.06 -23.03
CA ILE A 171 14.67 -5.93 -22.43
C ILE A 171 15.64 -4.98 -21.74
N ALA A 172 16.61 -5.48 -20.99
CA ALA A 172 17.58 -4.66 -20.26
C ALA A 172 18.46 -3.81 -21.19
N ILE A 173 18.70 -4.28 -22.42
CA ILE A 173 19.47 -3.57 -23.45
C ILE A 173 18.59 -2.60 -24.26
N ASN A 174 17.27 -2.73 -24.21
CA ASN A 174 16.36 -1.89 -24.99
C ASN A 174 16.23 -0.48 -24.36
N LYS A 175 16.76 0.54 -25.04
CA LYS A 175 16.73 1.95 -24.58
C LYS A 175 15.33 2.58 -24.56
N GLU A 176 14.38 2.06 -25.32
CA GLU A 176 13.00 2.59 -25.36
C GLU A 176 12.16 2.06 -24.18
N LEU A 177 12.39 0.80 -23.82
CA LEU A 177 11.74 0.16 -22.66
C LEU A 177 12.45 0.55 -21.37
N MET A 178 13.78 0.45 -21.35
CA MET A 178 14.64 0.65 -20.18
C MET A 178 15.67 1.77 -20.45
N PRO A 179 15.25 3.04 -20.59
CA PRO A 179 16.16 4.16 -20.87
C PRO A 179 17.22 4.34 -19.77
N THR A 180 16.90 3.91 -18.55
CA THR A 180 17.77 3.98 -17.38
C THR A 180 18.82 2.88 -17.34
N GLY A 181 18.53 1.71 -17.93
CA GLY A 181 19.37 0.51 -17.82
C GLY A 181 20.77 0.68 -18.40
N GLN A 182 20.92 1.59 -19.36
CA GLN A 182 22.20 1.89 -20.02
C GLN A 182 22.79 3.25 -19.63
N ARG A 183 22.30 3.90 -18.56
CA ARG A 183 22.89 5.16 -18.10
C ARG A 183 24.35 4.95 -17.72
N TYR A 184 25.22 5.80 -18.27
CA TYR A 184 26.61 5.84 -17.86
C TYR A 184 26.69 6.30 -16.41
N ILE A 185 27.20 5.44 -15.52
CA ILE A 185 27.43 5.76 -14.11
C ILE A 185 28.88 6.22 -13.97
N PRO A 186 29.16 7.50 -13.65
CA PRO A 186 30.52 7.98 -13.52
C PRO A 186 31.32 7.19 -12.47
N MET A 187 32.61 7.01 -12.70
CA MET A 187 33.49 6.29 -11.76
C MET A 187 33.52 6.93 -10.36
N SER A 188 33.32 8.26 -10.25
CA SER A 188 33.18 8.95 -8.96
C SER A 188 31.99 8.44 -8.15
N TRP A 189 30.86 8.14 -8.80
CA TRP A 189 29.68 7.56 -8.16
C TRP A 189 29.91 6.11 -7.75
N GLN A 190 30.67 5.33 -8.54
CA GLN A 190 31.05 3.98 -8.13
C GLN A 190 31.99 3.99 -6.91
N LYS A 191 32.97 4.91 -6.90
CA LYS A 191 33.83 5.16 -5.74
C LYS A 191 33.02 5.60 -4.53
N LEU A 192 32.04 6.48 -4.71
CA LEU A 192 31.12 6.91 -3.67
C LEU A 192 30.27 5.74 -3.15
N LYS A 193 29.67 4.92 -4.02
CA LYS A 193 28.92 3.71 -3.63
C LYS A 193 29.80 2.75 -2.83
N GLY A 194 31.05 2.53 -3.26
CA GLY A 194 32.04 1.75 -2.52
C GLY A 194 32.38 2.36 -1.17
N ALA A 195 32.58 3.67 -1.10
CA ALA A 195 32.86 4.41 0.14
C ALA A 195 31.67 4.38 1.10
N ILE A 196 30.45 4.60 0.60
CA ILE A 196 29.20 4.44 1.35
C ILE A 196 29.17 3.03 1.92
N LYS A 197 29.28 1.97 1.10
CA LYS A 197 29.29 0.57 1.57
C LYS A 197 30.31 0.32 2.69
N LYS A 198 31.52 0.88 2.58
CA LYS A 198 32.63 0.73 3.54
C LYS A 198 32.51 1.59 4.80
N ARG A 199 31.69 2.65 4.82
CA ARG A 199 31.53 3.49 6.01
C ARG A 199 30.91 2.68 7.16
N PRO A 200 31.54 2.62 8.34
CA PRO A 200 30.92 2.14 9.56
C PRO A 200 29.96 3.23 10.04
N GLY A 201 28.72 3.12 9.58
CA GLY A 201 27.59 3.93 9.98
C GLY A 201 26.37 3.05 9.78
N TYR A 202 25.38 3.19 10.65
CA TYR A 202 24.19 2.36 10.73
C TYR A 202 23.51 2.28 9.36
N LYS A 203 23.74 1.18 8.65
CA LYS A 203 23.06 0.84 7.41
C LYS A 203 22.08 -0.24 7.75
N LEU A 204 20.82 0.12 7.89
CA LEU A 204 19.76 -0.85 7.70
C LEU A 204 19.81 -1.24 6.21
N ASN A 205 20.32 -2.42 5.91
CA ASN A 205 20.23 -2.92 4.54
C ASN A 205 18.79 -3.40 4.26
N TRP A 206 18.41 -3.46 3.00
CA TRP A 206 17.04 -3.84 2.63
C TRP A 206 16.61 -5.22 3.14
N ALA A 207 17.54 -6.18 3.25
CA ALA A 207 17.22 -7.48 3.82
C ALA A 207 16.88 -7.36 5.32
N GLN A 208 17.62 -6.56 6.07
CA GLN A 208 17.32 -6.28 7.48
C GLN A 208 15.98 -5.56 7.66
N LEU A 209 15.63 -4.63 6.77
CA LEU A 209 14.31 -4.01 6.78
C LEU A 209 13.21 -5.05 6.50
N ILE A 210 13.40 -5.91 5.50
CA ILE A 210 12.44 -6.97 5.18
C ILE A 210 12.25 -7.90 6.38
N GLU A 211 13.32 -8.28 7.09
CA GLU A 211 13.20 -9.10 8.30
C GLU A 211 12.49 -8.34 9.45
N ALA A 212 12.79 -7.05 9.66
CA ALA A 212 12.06 -6.24 10.63
C ALA A 212 10.56 -6.15 10.31
N LEU A 213 10.23 -5.94 9.03
CA LEU A 213 8.85 -5.89 8.55
C LEU A 213 8.19 -7.26 8.64
N ARG A 214 8.88 -8.35 8.33
CA ARG A 214 8.38 -9.73 8.53
C ARG A 214 7.98 -9.98 9.98
N GLY A 215 8.69 -9.39 10.95
CA GLY A 215 8.35 -9.54 12.37
C GLY A 215 7.13 -8.80 12.84
N ILE A 216 6.65 -7.84 12.06
CA ILE A 216 5.47 -7.04 12.37
C ILE A 216 4.32 -7.41 11.44
N ILE A 217 4.63 -7.94 10.26
CA ILE A 217 3.70 -8.11 9.14
C ILE A 217 4.02 -9.47 8.52
N HIS A 218 3.69 -10.54 9.24
CA HIS A 218 3.76 -11.91 8.76
C HIS A 218 2.36 -12.43 8.39
N HIS A 219 2.27 -13.13 7.26
CA HIS A 219 1.06 -13.83 6.82
C HIS A 219 0.62 -14.95 7.77
N ASP A 220 1.56 -15.43 8.60
CA ASP A 220 1.35 -16.49 9.58
C ASP A 220 1.89 -16.08 10.95
N ILE A 221 1.46 -14.89 11.41
CA ILE A 221 1.92 -14.33 12.68
C ILE A 221 1.46 -15.19 13.88
N SER A 222 0.29 -15.84 13.75
CA SER A 222 -0.28 -16.72 14.77
C SER A 222 0.62 -17.90 15.11
N ASN A 223 1.33 -18.45 14.12
CA ASN A 223 2.28 -19.55 14.33
C ASN A 223 3.65 -19.06 14.83
N ILE A 224 4.05 -17.83 14.52
CA ILE A 224 5.29 -17.23 15.06
C ILE A 224 5.12 -16.88 16.55
N LEU A 225 3.91 -16.52 16.96
CA LEU A 225 3.53 -16.26 18.34
C LEU A 225 3.35 -17.58 19.12
N ASP A 226 4.44 -18.33 19.25
CA ASP A 226 4.55 -19.57 20.03
C ASP A 226 5.47 -19.38 21.24
N PHE A 227 4.89 -19.35 22.44
CA PHE A 227 5.65 -19.17 23.68
C PHE A 227 6.58 -20.34 23.99
N ASP A 228 6.16 -21.57 23.70
CA ASP A 228 6.87 -22.78 24.09
C ASP A 228 8.01 -23.09 23.09
N GLY A 229 7.77 -22.84 21.79
CA GLY A 229 8.77 -22.95 20.73
C GLY A 229 9.76 -21.79 20.67
N ASN A 230 9.37 -20.58 21.09
CA ASN A 230 10.21 -19.40 21.07
C ASN A 230 10.49 -18.82 22.46
N LYS A 231 11.63 -19.21 23.02
CA LYS A 231 12.10 -18.72 24.34
C LYS A 231 12.48 -17.24 24.37
N SER A 232 12.50 -16.53 23.24
CA SER A 232 12.79 -15.08 23.24
C SER A 232 11.72 -14.30 24.00
N PHE A 233 10.45 -14.76 23.98
CA PHE A 233 9.36 -14.08 24.68
C PHE A 233 9.54 -14.11 26.21
N SER A 234 10.05 -15.22 26.76
CA SER A 234 10.34 -15.34 28.20
C SER A 234 11.68 -14.73 28.59
N SER A 235 12.73 -14.88 27.76
CA SER A 235 14.08 -14.42 28.10
C SER A 235 14.37 -12.95 27.77
N ILE A 236 13.91 -12.47 26.61
CA ILE A 236 14.12 -11.09 26.13
C ILE A 236 12.89 -10.23 26.43
N GLY A 237 11.70 -10.71 26.05
CA GLY A 237 10.43 -10.04 26.32
C GLY A 237 10.06 -10.02 27.82
N LYS A 238 10.65 -10.94 28.61
CA LYS A 238 10.39 -11.11 30.05
C LYS A 238 8.90 -11.34 30.38
N LEU A 239 8.18 -12.00 29.47
CA LEU A 239 6.77 -12.34 29.65
C LEU A 239 6.62 -13.70 30.34
N SER A 240 5.68 -13.78 31.28
CA SER A 240 5.14 -15.08 31.72
C SER A 240 4.23 -15.65 30.63
N LYS A 241 3.86 -16.94 30.73
CA LYS A 241 2.95 -17.58 29.78
C LYS A 241 1.58 -16.88 29.73
N GLU A 242 1.02 -16.53 30.90
CA GLU A 242 -0.25 -15.82 30.99
C GLU A 242 -0.16 -14.41 30.37
N GLN A 243 0.91 -13.68 30.64
CA GLN A 243 1.13 -12.34 30.07
C GLN A 243 1.35 -12.39 28.55
N PHE A 244 2.03 -13.43 28.07
CA PHE A 244 2.21 -13.65 26.65
C PHE A 244 0.89 -13.91 25.95
N GLU A 245 0.04 -14.78 26.49
CA GLU A 245 -1.29 -15.06 25.90
C GLU A 245 -2.18 -13.80 25.89
N GLU A 246 -2.13 -12.98 26.94
CA GLU A 246 -2.83 -11.69 26.97
C GLU A 246 -2.35 -10.77 25.83
N CYS A 247 -1.03 -10.56 25.70
CA CYS A 247 -0.45 -9.74 24.65
C CYS A 247 -0.69 -10.33 23.23
N ARG A 248 -0.62 -11.65 23.08
CA ARG A 248 -0.89 -12.38 21.84
C ARG A 248 -2.32 -12.15 21.38
N ASN A 249 -3.29 -12.27 22.28
CA ASN A 249 -4.69 -12.04 21.95
C ASN A 249 -4.91 -10.60 21.50
N ARG A 250 -4.37 -9.60 22.21
CA ARG A 250 -4.49 -8.18 21.82
C ARG A 250 -3.88 -7.90 20.44
N MET A 251 -2.74 -8.51 20.12
CA MET A 251 -2.13 -8.40 18.80
C MET A 251 -3.00 -9.02 17.69
N LEU A 252 -3.57 -10.19 17.93
CA LEU A 252 -4.38 -10.91 16.94
C LEU A 252 -5.80 -10.34 16.77
N THR A 253 -6.33 -9.64 17.77
CA THR A 253 -7.68 -9.05 17.70
C THR A 253 -7.66 -7.57 17.34
N HIS A 254 -6.71 -6.82 17.86
CA HIS A 254 -6.65 -5.35 17.74
C HIS A 254 -5.39 -4.84 17.04
N GLY A 255 -4.48 -5.73 16.60
CA GLY A 255 -3.21 -5.32 16.02
C GLY A 255 -2.26 -4.61 17.00
N GLU A 256 -2.56 -4.64 18.29
CA GLU A 256 -1.80 -3.97 19.33
C GLU A 256 -0.53 -4.75 19.69
N ILE A 257 0.63 -4.09 19.60
CA ILE A 257 1.91 -4.70 19.92
C ILE A 257 2.54 -3.98 21.10
N SER A 258 2.81 -4.71 22.18
CA SER A 258 3.55 -4.20 23.33
C SER A 258 5.06 -4.21 23.08
N ARG A 259 5.80 -3.39 23.82
CA ARG A 259 7.28 -3.32 23.72
C ARG A 259 7.91 -4.70 23.97
N GLN A 260 7.41 -5.44 24.95
CA GLN A 260 7.89 -6.75 25.37
C GLN A 260 7.68 -7.80 24.29
N LEU A 261 6.50 -7.80 23.67
CA LEU A 261 6.17 -8.70 22.57
C LEU A 261 7.05 -8.43 21.35
N LEU A 262 7.20 -7.15 20.99
CA LEU A 262 8.02 -6.72 19.86
C LEU A 262 9.50 -7.09 20.01
N LEU A 263 10.07 -6.92 21.21
CA LEU A 263 11.45 -7.32 21.49
C LEU A 263 11.65 -8.84 21.34
N GLY A 264 10.67 -9.64 21.77
CA GLY A 264 10.69 -11.10 21.56
C GLY A 264 10.62 -11.47 20.06
N LEU A 265 9.72 -10.83 19.32
CA LEU A 265 9.56 -11.05 17.87
C LEU A 265 10.81 -10.68 17.08
N TRP A 266 11.37 -9.49 17.30
CA TRP A 266 12.56 -9.04 16.58
C TRP A 266 13.81 -9.86 16.92
N TYR A 267 13.95 -10.31 18.17
CA TYR A 267 15.04 -11.22 18.51
C TYR A 267 14.94 -12.58 17.79
N TYR A 268 13.71 -13.10 17.62
CA TYR A 268 13.47 -14.37 16.95
C TYR A 268 13.71 -14.32 15.44
N LEU A 269 13.49 -13.15 14.82
CA LEU A 269 13.65 -12.93 13.37
C LEU A 269 15.04 -12.34 13.01
N PRO A 270 16.09 -12.90 13.61
CA PRO A 270 17.44 -12.33 13.75
C PRO A 270 17.61 -10.81 13.55
N PHE A 271 16.71 -9.98 14.07
CA PHE A 271 16.81 -8.53 13.94
C PHE A 271 17.63 -7.93 15.07
N SER A 272 18.37 -6.87 14.76
CA SER A 272 19.19 -6.17 15.76
C SER A 272 18.31 -5.50 16.80
N THR A 273 18.53 -5.80 18.08
CA THR A 273 17.88 -5.10 19.21
C THR A 273 18.60 -3.81 19.61
N ASP A 274 19.56 -3.36 18.78
CA ASP A 274 20.29 -2.11 18.96
C ASP A 274 19.36 -0.90 18.96
N ARG A 275 19.45 -0.05 19.99
CA ARG A 275 18.50 1.03 20.26
C ARG A 275 18.38 2.02 19.09
N GLU A 276 19.48 2.32 18.41
CA GLU A 276 19.49 3.23 17.26
C GLU A 276 18.81 2.60 16.04
N GLN A 277 19.02 1.30 15.80
CA GLN A 277 18.33 0.57 14.74
C GLN A 277 16.84 0.44 14.99
N LEU A 278 16.43 0.24 16.25
CA LEU A 278 15.01 0.25 16.62
C LEU A 278 14.38 1.61 16.34
N ALA A 279 15.06 2.71 16.70
CA ALA A 279 14.57 4.07 16.43
C ALA A 279 14.37 4.33 14.94
N VAL A 280 15.36 3.99 14.10
CA VAL A 280 15.25 4.10 12.63
C VAL A 280 14.12 3.23 12.09
N THR A 281 13.95 2.02 12.64
CA THR A 281 12.90 1.09 12.20
C THR A 281 11.51 1.64 12.55
N TYR A 282 11.33 2.26 13.71
CA TYR A 282 10.06 2.90 14.07
C TYR A 282 9.68 4.04 13.12
N GLU A 283 10.64 4.91 12.78
CA GLU A 283 10.40 5.98 11.80
C GLU A 283 10.07 5.39 10.43
N LEU A 284 10.78 4.35 9.98
CA LEU A 284 10.48 3.70 8.70
C LEU A 284 9.09 3.05 8.68
N ILE A 285 8.68 2.37 9.75
CA ILE A 285 7.35 1.76 9.85
C ILE A 285 6.25 2.83 9.72
N LYS A 286 6.48 4.00 10.32
CA LYS A 286 5.59 5.16 10.23
C LYS A 286 5.58 5.75 8.82
N ASP A 287 6.75 5.92 8.20
CA ASP A 287 6.89 6.44 6.83
C ASP A 287 6.29 5.49 5.77
N PHE A 288 6.32 4.19 6.02
CA PHE A 288 5.63 3.18 5.19
C PHE A 288 4.14 3.02 5.55
N GLU A 289 3.62 3.79 6.52
CA GLU A 289 2.20 3.77 6.90
C GLU A 289 1.70 2.37 7.29
N LEU A 290 2.59 1.58 7.91
CA LEU A 290 2.29 0.19 8.26
C LEU A 290 1.72 0.05 9.66
N ALA A 291 2.11 0.95 10.54
CA ALA A 291 1.67 1.01 11.92
C ALA A 291 1.79 2.43 12.44
N TYR A 292 1.01 2.74 13.46
CA TYR A 292 1.16 3.99 14.20
C TYR A 292 1.64 3.73 15.62
N LEU A 293 2.41 4.68 16.16
CA LEU A 293 2.93 4.61 17.52
C LEU A 293 1.92 5.22 18.50
N ILE A 294 1.75 4.58 19.65
CA ILE A 294 0.95 5.12 20.75
C ILE A 294 1.91 5.86 21.70
N PRO A 295 1.66 7.15 21.99
CA PRO A 295 2.41 7.87 23.01
C PRO A 295 2.30 7.14 24.36
N GLN A 296 3.43 6.72 24.93
CA GLN A 296 3.44 6.11 26.25
C GLN A 296 3.31 7.23 27.31
N SER A 297 2.50 7.00 28.35
CA SER A 297 2.37 7.91 29.48
C SER A 297 3.70 8.01 30.24
N ASP A 298 4.08 9.22 30.65
CA ASP A 298 5.25 9.45 31.51
C ASP A 298 5.05 8.91 32.94
N LEU A 299 3.80 8.58 33.31
CA LEU A 299 3.46 8.04 34.61
C LEU A 299 3.52 6.50 34.59
N PRO A 300 4.24 5.86 35.54
CA PRO A 300 4.33 4.40 35.58
C PRO A 300 2.96 3.80 35.96
N THR A 301 2.24 3.28 34.98
CA THR A 301 1.04 2.46 35.20
C THR A 301 1.42 1.07 35.69
N SER A 302 0.58 0.45 36.53
CA SER A 302 0.91 -0.82 37.20
C SER A 302 0.92 -2.06 36.30
N LYS A 303 0.53 -1.95 35.02
CA LYS A 303 0.49 -3.04 34.02
C LYS A 303 1.23 -2.69 32.73
N THR A 304 2.50 -2.32 32.81
CA THR A 304 3.32 -1.92 31.65
C THR A 304 3.73 -3.05 30.68
N TYR A 305 3.28 -4.30 30.88
CA TYR A 305 3.77 -5.46 30.11
C TYR A 305 2.98 -5.73 28.82
N CYS A 306 1.68 -5.40 28.79
CA CYS A 306 0.85 -5.43 27.58
C CYS A 306 0.33 -4.04 27.19
N GLU A 307 0.96 -2.97 27.69
CA GLU A 307 0.68 -1.63 27.18
C GLU A 307 1.09 -1.55 25.71
N PRO A 308 0.17 -1.13 24.82
CA PRO A 308 0.45 -1.11 23.40
C PRO A 308 1.44 0.02 23.11
N LEU A 309 2.56 -0.33 22.48
CA LEU A 309 3.55 0.61 21.99
C LEU A 309 3.16 1.12 20.59
N MET A 310 2.54 0.25 19.81
CA MET A 310 2.14 0.53 18.44
C MET A 310 0.95 -0.35 18.05
N VAL A 311 0.24 0.08 17.00
CA VAL A 311 -0.87 -0.67 16.42
C VAL A 311 -0.59 -0.89 14.96
N VAL A 312 -0.76 -2.13 14.51
CA VAL A 312 -0.67 -2.55 13.11
C VAL A 312 -2.10 -2.78 12.61
N PRO A 313 -2.72 -1.82 11.90
CA PRO A 313 -4.14 -1.88 11.54
C PRO A 313 -4.53 -3.14 10.74
N TRP A 314 -3.57 -3.74 10.02
CA TRP A 314 -3.76 -4.97 9.25
C TRP A 314 -4.20 -6.19 10.07
N TYR A 315 -3.97 -6.20 11.38
CA TYR A 315 -4.37 -7.29 12.26
C TYR A 315 -5.63 -6.99 13.07
N VAL A 316 -6.26 -5.83 12.86
CA VAL A 316 -7.55 -5.54 13.47
C VAL A 316 -8.57 -6.50 12.86
N SER A 317 -9.22 -7.30 13.72
CA SER A 317 -10.16 -8.33 13.27
C SER A 317 -11.33 -7.73 12.50
N ILE A 318 -11.75 -8.42 11.43
CA ILE A 318 -12.94 -8.04 10.65
C ILE A 318 -14.23 -8.31 11.45
N ASP A 319 -14.19 -9.27 12.37
CA ASP A 319 -15.35 -9.73 13.13
C ASP A 319 -15.67 -8.86 14.35
N SER A 320 -14.85 -7.84 14.65
CA SER A 320 -15.25 -6.81 15.60
C SER A 320 -16.30 -5.93 14.92
N THR A 321 -17.58 -6.29 15.06
CA THR A 321 -18.66 -5.37 14.70
C THR A 321 -18.56 -4.12 15.56
N PRO A 322 -18.82 -2.92 15.01
CA PRO A 322 -18.90 -1.70 15.80
C PRO A 322 -20.19 -1.70 16.63
N SER A 323 -20.34 -2.61 17.61
CA SER A 323 -21.53 -2.66 18.49
C SER A 323 -21.76 -1.35 19.23
N ASP A 324 -20.68 -0.58 19.42
CA ASP A 324 -20.68 0.62 20.23
C ASP A 324 -20.61 1.89 19.39
N ILE A 325 -20.48 1.81 18.05
CA ILE A 325 -20.29 3.02 17.22
C ILE A 325 -21.52 3.94 17.28
N GLU A 326 -22.72 3.35 17.33
CA GLU A 326 -23.98 4.09 17.48
C GLU A 326 -23.96 4.90 18.78
N ILE A 327 -23.36 4.39 19.86
CA ILE A 327 -23.24 5.10 21.14
C ILE A 327 -22.37 6.36 21.00
N TYR A 328 -21.31 6.31 20.19
CA TYR A 328 -20.41 7.45 19.98
C TYR A 328 -20.92 8.41 18.90
N TRP A 329 -21.61 7.88 17.89
CA TRP A 329 -22.19 8.67 16.80
C TRP A 329 -23.43 9.44 17.27
N ASP A 330 -24.33 8.81 18.04
CA ASP A 330 -25.53 9.43 18.60
C ASP A 330 -25.20 10.54 19.60
N ARG A 331 -24.04 10.46 20.29
CA ARG A 331 -23.54 11.54 21.15
C ARG A 331 -23.14 12.80 20.37
N ALA A 332 -22.75 12.67 19.10
CA ALA A 332 -22.38 13.81 18.26
C ALA A 332 -23.60 14.48 17.60
N ALA A 333 -24.75 13.81 17.57
CA ALA A 333 -26.01 14.32 17.03
C ALA A 333 -26.76 15.21 18.04
N GLU A 334 -26.04 16.09 18.74
CA GLU A 334 -26.66 17.13 19.57
C GLU A 334 -27.44 18.14 18.71
N ASP A 335 -28.44 18.78 19.32
CA ASP A 335 -29.40 19.66 18.65
C ASP A 335 -28.68 20.85 17.96
N GLY A 336 -28.67 20.86 16.62
CA GLY A 336 -28.05 21.91 15.80
C GLY A 336 -26.87 21.50 14.91
N MET A 337 -26.36 20.27 15.04
CA MET A 337 -25.29 19.75 14.17
C MET A 337 -25.84 19.34 12.79
N ARG A 338 -25.04 19.52 11.72
CA ARG A 338 -25.35 19.01 10.37
C ARG A 338 -24.45 17.83 10.04
N GLU A 339 -25.07 16.71 9.70
CA GLU A 339 -24.36 15.55 9.17
C GLU A 339 -23.90 15.83 7.73
N MET A 340 -22.65 15.47 7.43
CA MET A 340 -22.09 15.52 6.09
C MET A 340 -21.58 14.15 5.70
N GLU A 341 -22.17 13.58 4.64
CA GLU A 341 -21.72 12.33 4.06
C GLU A 341 -20.87 12.61 2.81
N ILE A 342 -19.70 11.96 2.71
CA ILE A 342 -18.86 11.99 1.52
C ILE A 342 -18.65 10.56 1.03
N VAL A 343 -19.22 10.25 -0.13
CA VAL A 343 -19.12 8.93 -0.76
C VAL A 343 -18.04 8.95 -1.85
N TYR A 344 -17.08 8.04 -1.74
CA TYR A 344 -16.05 7.82 -2.76
C TYR A 344 -16.36 6.53 -3.54
N THR A 345 -16.41 6.63 -4.87
CA THR A 345 -16.64 5.48 -5.75
C THR A 345 -15.36 5.13 -6.51
N PHE A 346 -14.93 3.88 -6.40
CA PHE A 346 -13.76 3.35 -7.11
C PHE A 346 -14.22 2.53 -8.32
N PRO A 347 -14.03 3.03 -9.55
CA PRO A 347 -14.64 2.45 -10.75
C PRO A 347 -14.02 1.12 -11.21
N HIS A 348 -12.80 0.80 -10.75
CA HIS A 348 -12.03 -0.36 -11.24
C HIS A 348 -11.62 -1.25 -10.06
N THR A 349 -10.80 -0.71 -9.17
CA THR A 349 -10.29 -1.46 -8.02
C THR A 349 -10.32 -0.58 -6.78
N PHE A 350 -10.84 -1.12 -5.68
CA PHE A 350 -10.70 -0.52 -4.37
C PHE A 350 -9.23 -0.59 -3.94
N PRO A 351 -8.57 0.54 -3.60
CA PRO A 351 -7.19 0.53 -3.17
C PRO A 351 -7.05 -0.28 -1.88
N GLU A 352 -6.42 -1.46 -1.95
CA GLU A 352 -6.12 -2.23 -0.74
C GLU A 352 -5.23 -1.43 0.20
N GLY A 353 -5.45 -1.61 1.50
CA GLY A 353 -4.66 -0.90 2.50
C GLY A 353 -5.12 0.53 2.77
N ILE A 354 -6.23 1.01 2.18
CA ILE A 354 -6.65 2.41 2.35
C ILE A 354 -7.08 2.70 3.78
N PHE A 355 -7.84 1.80 4.43
CA PHE A 355 -8.27 1.97 5.81
C PHE A 355 -7.08 1.90 6.76
N GLU A 356 -6.15 1.00 6.52
CA GLU A 356 -4.94 0.82 7.31
C GLU A 356 -4.04 2.05 7.21
N ARG A 357 -3.84 2.60 6.00
CA ARG A 357 -3.07 3.83 5.80
C ARG A 357 -3.77 5.04 6.40
N MET A 358 -5.07 5.22 6.15
CA MET A 358 -5.86 6.28 6.79
C MET A 358 -5.76 6.17 8.31
N SER A 359 -5.86 4.95 8.84
CA SER A 359 -5.71 4.68 10.26
C SER A 359 -4.34 5.15 10.77
N THR A 360 -3.24 4.84 10.09
CA THR A 360 -1.93 5.32 10.53
C THR A 360 -1.76 6.84 10.44
N GLN A 361 -2.27 7.49 9.39
CA GLN A 361 -2.13 8.93 9.18
C GLN A 361 -2.94 9.74 10.20
N LEU A 362 -4.16 9.30 10.49
CA LEU A 362 -5.09 10.03 11.37
C LEU A 362 -4.67 10.02 12.85
N GLN A 363 -3.70 9.20 13.24
CA GLN A 363 -3.24 9.11 14.63
C GLN A 363 -2.75 10.45 15.19
N GLN A 364 -2.22 11.33 14.36
CA GLN A 364 -1.66 12.60 14.82
C GLN A 364 -2.76 13.58 15.26
N ASP A 365 -3.92 13.52 14.61
CA ASP A 365 -5.05 14.44 14.80
C ASP A 365 -6.10 13.92 15.80
N ALA A 366 -6.06 12.64 16.17
CA ALA A 366 -7.07 12.00 17.03
C ALA A 366 -6.84 12.29 18.53
N ASP A 367 -7.91 12.64 19.25
CA ASP A 367 -7.98 12.71 20.72
C ASP A 367 -8.66 11.44 21.28
N ILE A 368 -9.88 11.16 20.80
CA ILE A 368 -10.56 9.88 21.00
C ILE A 368 -10.51 9.10 19.68
N ARG A 369 -10.25 7.80 19.78
CA ARG A 369 -10.10 6.94 18.63
C ARG A 369 -10.59 5.53 18.89
N LEU A 370 -11.32 4.97 17.92
CA LEU A 370 -11.71 3.57 17.88
C LEU A 370 -11.49 3.05 16.45
N ASP A 371 -10.73 1.95 16.34
CA ASP A 371 -10.41 1.31 15.06
C ASP A 371 -11.09 -0.06 14.96
N TRP A 372 -11.71 -0.32 13.82
CA TRP A 372 -12.16 -1.62 13.34
C TRP A 372 -11.55 -1.88 11.96
N ALA A 373 -11.65 -3.10 11.44
CA ALA A 373 -10.97 -3.47 10.18
C ALA A 373 -11.30 -2.55 8.99
N ASN A 374 -12.57 -2.14 8.86
CA ASN A 374 -13.07 -1.33 7.75
C ASN A 374 -13.76 -0.03 8.23
N THR A 375 -13.56 0.36 9.48
CA THR A 375 -14.24 1.51 10.08
C THR A 375 -13.32 2.17 11.10
N ILE A 376 -13.26 3.49 11.06
CA ILE A 376 -12.44 4.28 11.97
C ILE A 376 -13.33 5.39 12.52
N TYR A 377 -13.44 5.47 13.84
CA TYR A 377 -14.06 6.59 14.52
C TYR A 377 -12.97 7.43 15.19
N ILE A 378 -12.99 8.73 14.91
CA ILE A 378 -12.04 9.69 15.48
C ILE A 378 -12.80 10.92 15.96
N GLU A 379 -12.55 11.30 17.20
CA GLU A 379 -12.79 12.63 17.69
C GLU A 379 -11.50 13.43 17.55
N PRO A 380 -11.48 14.50 16.73
CA PRO A 380 -10.26 15.29 16.52
C PRO A 380 -9.92 16.08 17.79
N LYS A 381 -8.62 16.29 18.04
CA LYS A 381 -8.15 17.22 19.07
C LYS A 381 -8.76 18.59 18.84
N THR A 382 -9.68 19.01 19.71
CA THR A 382 -10.39 20.29 19.62
C THR A 382 -9.44 21.46 19.84
N ARG A 383 -8.76 21.91 18.78
CA ARG A 383 -8.32 23.30 18.52
C ARG A 383 -7.47 23.35 17.25
N ARG A 384 -8.12 23.68 16.13
CA ARG A 384 -7.43 24.31 15.00
C ARG A 384 -7.73 25.82 15.06
N PRO A 385 -6.73 26.70 15.27
CA PRO A 385 -6.93 28.16 15.43
C PRO A 385 -7.58 28.87 14.23
N TRP A 386 -7.73 28.20 13.09
CA TRP A 386 -8.19 28.79 11.84
C TRP A 386 -9.72 28.98 11.75
N LEU A 387 -10.46 28.62 12.80
CA LEU A 387 -11.93 28.81 12.89
C LEU A 387 -12.33 30.07 13.67
N ASP A 388 -11.38 30.76 14.31
CA ASP A 388 -11.66 32.01 15.04
C ASP A 388 -11.64 33.26 14.13
N ASP A 389 -11.23 33.12 12.87
CA ASP A 389 -11.14 34.21 11.87
C ASP A 389 -12.11 34.04 10.67
N LEU A 390 -13.19 33.26 10.81
CA LEU A 390 -14.28 33.16 9.81
C LEU A 390 -15.57 33.84 10.26
#